data_AF-A0A932LNU4-F1
#
_entry.id   AF-A0A932LNU4-F1
#
_cell.length_a   1.000
_cell.length_b   1.000
_cell.length_c   1.000
_cell.angle_alpha   90.00
_cell.angle_beta   90.00
_cell.angle_gamma   90.00
#
_symmetry.space_group_name_H-M   'P 1'
#
loop_
_entity.id
_entity.type
_entity.pdbx_description
1 polymer ?
#
loop_
_entity_poly.entity_id
_entity_poly.type
_entity_poly.pdbx_seq_one_letter_code
_entity_poly.pdbx_strand_id
1 'polypeptide(L)'
;MSEEPLSLDDFRQAPQEQGLSLDQLSSAFAKMLGGGHDPYSPTGEILPSEQAPDRPSERASDLHPRPSAVGDADPGGEVSPRSILEAMLFVGTPDNSPLTSQGVASLMRGVRPAEIDELVRELNEQYAGNRCPYRIDSAADGYRLVLREEFAGLRDRLHGRVRQARLSQAAIDVLALVAYHEPLTSDEVSKKRGRSSGPILTQLVRRQLLRIERPADAPRTPRYFTTQRFLDLFGLESLSALPRSQDFDLR
;
A
#
# COMPACT_ATOMS: atom_id res chain seq x y z
N MET A 1 3.68 13.82 -35.44
CA MET A 1 4.45 13.70 -34.18
C MET A 1 4.23 12.29 -33.69
N SER A 2 5.27 11.48 -33.70
CA SER A 2 5.21 10.07 -33.32
C SER A 2 5.35 9.98 -31.81
N GLU A 3 4.36 9.42 -31.12
CA GLU A 3 4.46 9.15 -29.68
C GLU A 3 5.34 7.92 -29.47
N GLU A 4 6.50 8.10 -28.84
CA GLU A 4 7.34 6.99 -28.39
C GLU A 4 6.68 6.31 -27.17
N PRO A 5 6.61 4.97 -27.14
CA PRO A 5 6.06 4.24 -26.01
C PRO A 5 7.03 4.32 -24.82
N LEU A 6 6.53 4.79 -23.67
CA LEU A 6 7.27 4.87 -22.41
C LEU A 6 7.87 3.51 -22.04
N SER A 7 9.19 3.47 -21.83
CA SER A 7 9.95 2.26 -21.51
C SER A 7 9.97 1.98 -20.00
N LEU A 8 9.98 0.70 -19.62
CA LEU A 8 10.10 0.26 -18.22
C LEU A 8 11.42 0.73 -17.58
N ASP A 9 12.44 1.05 -18.38
CA ASP A 9 13.73 1.53 -17.92
C ASP A 9 13.72 3.02 -17.53
N ASP A 10 12.80 3.83 -18.06
CA ASP A 10 12.64 5.23 -17.66
C ASP A 10 12.20 5.36 -16.20
N PHE A 11 11.46 4.36 -15.72
CA PHE A 11 11.04 4.27 -14.32
C PHE A 11 12.15 3.77 -13.38
N ARG A 12 13.23 3.14 -13.87
CA ARG A 12 14.32 2.63 -13.02
C ARG A 12 15.31 3.71 -12.62
N GLN A 13 15.36 4.82 -13.34
CA GLN A 13 16.22 5.96 -13.02
C GLN A 13 15.64 6.74 -11.82
N ALA A 14 16.52 7.21 -10.93
CA ALA A 14 16.11 8.18 -9.91
C ALA A 14 15.59 9.44 -10.61
N PRO A 15 14.58 10.15 -10.08
CA PRO A 15 14.19 11.44 -10.64
C PRO A 15 15.44 12.31 -10.68
N GLN A 16 15.83 12.79 -11.86
CA GLN A 16 16.83 13.84 -11.92
C GLN A 16 16.21 15.05 -11.20
N GLU A 17 16.74 15.40 -10.03
CA GLU A 17 16.42 16.63 -9.30
C GLU A 17 16.96 17.84 -10.08
N GLN A 18 16.43 18.08 -11.27
CA GLN A 18 16.58 19.34 -11.99
C GLN A 18 15.20 19.94 -12.17
N GLY A 19 14.56 20.26 -11.04
CA GLY A 19 13.50 21.26 -11.05
C GLY A 19 14.11 22.59 -11.49
N LEU A 20 13.44 23.27 -12.42
CA LEU A 20 13.81 24.63 -12.82
C LEU A 20 13.80 25.53 -11.58
N SER A 21 14.84 26.35 -11.40
CA SER A 21 14.87 27.27 -10.26
C SER A 21 13.73 28.28 -10.38
N LEU A 22 13.22 28.74 -9.23
CA LEU A 22 12.15 29.74 -9.17
C LEU A 22 12.48 31.00 -10.00
N ASP A 23 13.76 31.35 -10.08
CA ASP A 23 14.27 32.47 -10.88
C ASP A 23 14.22 32.20 -12.40
N GLN A 24 14.39 30.95 -12.83
CA GLN A 24 14.22 30.56 -14.23
C GLN A 24 12.76 30.60 -14.66
N LEU A 25 11.84 30.19 -13.76
CA LEU A 25 10.40 30.28 -13.99
C LEU A 25 9.92 31.74 -14.03
N SER A 26 10.41 32.59 -13.12
CA SER A 26 10.05 34.01 -13.08
C SER A 26 10.57 34.77 -14.31
N SER A 27 11.79 34.46 -14.77
CA SER A 27 12.38 34.99 -15.98
C SER A 27 11.59 34.62 -17.24
N ALA A 28 11.17 33.36 -17.36
CA ALA A 28 10.36 32.88 -18.47
C ALA A 28 8.99 33.58 -18.50
N PHE A 29 8.36 33.75 -17.33
CA PHE A 29 7.08 34.43 -17.18
C PHE A 29 7.17 35.93 -17.49
N ALA A 30 8.23 36.61 -17.03
CA ALA A 30 8.47 38.02 -17.31
C ALA A 30 8.71 38.29 -18.80
N LYS A 31 9.36 37.38 -19.52
CA LYS A 31 9.50 37.45 -20.98
C LYS A 31 8.16 37.32 -21.72
N MET A 32 7.23 36.55 -21.16
CA MET A 32 5.92 36.32 -21.76
C MET A 32 4.96 37.51 -21.56
N LEU A 33 5.13 38.27 -20.48
CA LEU A 33 4.33 39.45 -20.14
C LEU A 33 4.89 40.79 -20.69
N GLY A 34 6.03 40.76 -21.38
CA GLY A 34 6.68 41.95 -21.96
C GLY A 34 5.95 42.59 -23.16
N GLY A 35 4.80 42.06 -23.58
CA GLY A 35 3.89 42.71 -24.55
C GLY A 35 2.75 43.37 -23.80
N GLY A 36 2.93 44.62 -23.40
CA GLY A 36 2.06 45.34 -22.46
C GLY A 36 0.57 45.35 -22.83
N HIS A 37 -0.25 44.81 -21.93
CA HIS A 37 -1.63 45.23 -21.72
C HIS A 37 -2.03 44.90 -20.28
N ASP A 38 -2.37 45.94 -19.51
CA ASP A 38 -2.92 45.81 -18.15
C ASP A 38 -4.43 45.56 -18.25
N PRO A 39 -4.93 44.38 -17.83
CA PRO A 39 -6.33 43.98 -18.06
C PRO A 39 -7.36 44.67 -17.14
N TYR A 40 -6.98 45.64 -16.30
CA TYR A 40 -7.88 46.19 -15.25
C TYR A 40 -8.13 47.71 -15.29
N SER A 41 -7.91 48.41 -16.40
CA SER A 41 -8.21 49.85 -16.49
C SER A 41 -9.68 50.14 -16.90
N PRO A 42 -10.45 51.00 -16.18
CA PRO A 42 -11.87 51.23 -16.48
C PRO A 42 -12.16 52.62 -17.06
N THR A 43 -12.65 52.70 -18.32
CA THR A 43 -13.43 53.81 -18.93
C THR A 43 -14.12 53.19 -20.17
N GLY A 44 -15.43 53.18 -20.41
CA GLY A 44 -16.40 54.27 -20.38
C GLY A 44 -16.74 54.68 -21.83
N GLU A 45 -17.91 54.26 -22.31
CA GLU A 45 -18.76 54.87 -23.35
C GLU A 45 -18.71 54.50 -24.87
N ILE A 46 -19.89 54.00 -25.31
CA ILE A 46 -20.66 54.22 -26.59
C ILE A 46 -20.55 53.21 -27.77
N LEU A 47 -21.69 52.50 -28.00
CA LEU A 47 -22.16 51.77 -29.22
C LEU A 47 -22.69 52.78 -30.29
N PRO A 48 -22.99 52.47 -31.59
CA PRO A 48 -23.55 51.19 -32.11
C PRO A 48 -23.29 50.81 -33.61
N SER A 49 -23.94 49.70 -34.04
CA SER A 49 -24.30 49.28 -35.43
C SER A 49 -23.16 48.69 -36.28
N GLU A 50 -23.31 47.68 -37.14
CA GLU A 50 -24.41 47.26 -38.02
C GLU A 50 -24.45 45.74 -38.28
N GLN A 51 -25.57 45.34 -38.89
CA GLN A 51 -26.08 44.02 -39.28
C GLN A 51 -25.09 42.93 -39.74
N ALA A 52 -25.40 41.70 -39.29
CA ALA A 52 -25.02 40.45 -39.91
C ALA A 52 -25.95 40.06 -41.08
N PRO A 53 -25.43 39.40 -42.13
CA PRO A 53 -26.22 38.47 -42.93
C PRO A 53 -25.74 37.01 -42.70
N ASP A 54 -26.68 36.24 -42.16
CA ASP A 54 -27.16 34.92 -42.58
C ASP A 54 -26.26 33.92 -43.35
N ARG A 55 -26.46 32.64 -43.00
CA ARG A 55 -26.12 31.35 -43.67
C ARG A 55 -24.89 30.56 -43.16
N PRO A 56 -24.89 29.22 -43.29
CA PRO A 56 -25.71 28.29 -42.49
C PRO A 56 -24.85 27.19 -41.82
N SER A 57 -25.41 26.60 -40.76
CA SER A 57 -24.96 25.35 -40.15
C SER A 57 -24.92 24.21 -41.17
N GLU A 58 -23.83 23.45 -41.23
CA GLU A 58 -23.85 21.98 -41.37
C GLU A 58 -22.46 21.32 -41.21
N ARG A 59 -22.40 20.38 -40.26
CA ARG A 59 -21.60 19.12 -40.24
C ARG A 59 -20.08 19.21 -40.02
N ALA A 60 -19.69 19.16 -38.75
CA ALA A 60 -18.43 18.56 -38.32
C ALA A 60 -18.56 17.03 -38.34
N SER A 61 -18.40 16.44 -39.52
CA SER A 61 -18.10 15.02 -39.68
C SER A 61 -16.61 14.79 -39.48
N ASP A 62 -16.32 13.72 -38.73
CA ASP A 62 -15.09 12.94 -38.75
C ASP A 62 -13.89 13.51 -37.97
N LEU A 63 -13.83 13.17 -36.68
CA LEU A 63 -12.60 12.70 -36.01
C LEU A 63 -12.92 12.07 -34.64
N HIS A 64 -13.67 10.96 -34.62
CA HIS A 64 -13.65 10.05 -33.47
C HIS A 64 -12.66 8.93 -33.78
N PRO A 65 -11.61 8.73 -32.96
CA PRO A 65 -10.82 7.51 -33.02
C PRO A 65 -11.76 6.34 -32.71
N ARG A 66 -11.98 5.45 -33.67
CA ARG A 66 -12.62 4.17 -33.40
C ARG A 66 -11.67 3.36 -32.52
N PRO A 67 -12.07 2.88 -31.33
CA PRO A 67 -11.27 1.88 -30.65
C PRO A 67 -11.20 0.65 -31.56
N SER A 68 -9.98 0.28 -31.91
CA SER A 68 -9.68 -0.96 -32.61
C SER A 68 -10.30 -2.12 -31.83
N ALA A 69 -10.93 -3.03 -32.57
CA ALA A 69 -11.65 -4.19 -32.06
C ALA A 69 -10.90 -4.90 -30.92
N VAL A 70 -11.39 -4.71 -29.69
CA VAL A 70 -11.18 -5.64 -28.59
C VAL A 70 -12.35 -6.61 -28.68
N GLY A 71 -12.04 -7.87 -28.97
CA GLY A 71 -13.03 -8.93 -29.14
C GLY A 71 -13.92 -9.09 -27.91
N ASP A 72 -15.21 -9.30 -28.17
CA ASP A 72 -16.25 -9.80 -27.27
C ASP A 72 -16.11 -9.42 -25.79
N ALA A 73 -16.25 -8.12 -25.50
CA ALA A 73 -16.68 -7.68 -24.17
C ALA A 73 -18.22 -7.73 -24.13
N ASP A 74 -18.75 -8.82 -23.59
CA ASP A 74 -20.17 -8.98 -23.28
C ASP A 74 -20.63 -7.86 -22.31
N PRO A 75 -21.66 -7.05 -22.64
CA PRO A 75 -22.12 -5.93 -21.83
C PRO A 75 -23.18 -6.33 -20.78
N GLY A 76 -23.13 -7.54 -20.23
CA GLY A 76 -23.99 -8.01 -19.14
C GLY A 76 -23.15 -8.60 -18.01
N GLY A 77 -23.02 -7.89 -16.88
CA GLY A 77 -22.31 -8.39 -15.70
C GLY A 77 -23.06 -9.55 -15.04
N GLU A 78 -22.95 -10.75 -15.60
CA GLU A 78 -23.34 -11.97 -14.89
C GLU A 78 -22.37 -12.15 -13.72
N VAL A 79 -22.91 -12.07 -12.50
CA VAL A 79 -22.15 -12.34 -11.27
C VAL A 79 -21.75 -13.81 -11.30
N SER A 80 -20.55 -14.07 -11.83
CA SER A 80 -19.98 -15.42 -11.91
C SER A 80 -19.27 -15.77 -10.61
N PRO A 81 -19.12 -17.08 -10.28
CA PRO A 81 -18.28 -17.53 -9.18
C PRO A 81 -16.87 -16.93 -9.21
N ARG A 82 -16.30 -16.75 -10.42
CA ARG A 82 -14.98 -16.13 -10.61
C ARG A 82 -14.95 -14.68 -10.17
N SER A 83 -15.94 -13.89 -10.58
CA SER A 83 -16.06 -12.47 -10.22
C SER A 83 -16.28 -12.29 -8.71
N ILE A 84 -17.03 -13.19 -8.07
CA ILE A 84 -17.20 -13.19 -6.61
C ILE A 84 -15.86 -13.50 -5.92
N LEU A 85 -15.16 -14.54 -6.37
CA LEU A 85 -13.86 -14.93 -5.81
C LEU A 85 -12.82 -13.80 -5.93
N GLU A 86 -12.73 -13.18 -7.10
CA GLU A 86 -11.88 -12.03 -7.36
C GLU A 86 -12.24 -10.86 -6.42
N ALA A 87 -13.53 -10.54 -6.28
CA ALA A 87 -13.97 -9.47 -5.38
C ALA A 87 -13.60 -9.76 -3.92
N MET A 88 -13.74 -11.01 -3.47
CA MET A 88 -13.34 -11.41 -2.12
C MET A 88 -11.84 -11.28 -1.90
N LEU A 89 -11.03 -11.72 -2.87
CA LEU A 89 -9.56 -11.61 -2.81
C LEU A 89 -9.08 -10.15 -2.89
N PHE A 90 -9.82 -9.29 -3.59
CA PHE A 90 -9.53 -7.86 -3.68
C PHE A 90 -9.83 -7.13 -2.37
N VAL A 91 -10.97 -7.43 -1.73
CA VAL A 91 -11.32 -6.86 -0.41
C VAL A 91 -10.36 -7.38 0.67
N GLY A 92 -9.99 -8.66 0.59
CA GLY A 92 -9.13 -9.32 1.57
C GLY A 92 -9.78 -9.45 2.95
N THR A 93 -8.98 -9.79 3.96
CA THR A 93 -9.40 -9.83 5.36
C THR A 93 -8.88 -8.61 6.12
N PRO A 94 -9.52 -8.22 7.25
CA PRO A 94 -9.07 -7.08 8.05
C PRO A 94 -7.61 -7.17 8.50
N ASP A 95 -7.14 -8.39 8.78
CA ASP A 95 -5.77 -8.67 9.22
C ASP A 95 -4.82 -9.02 8.06
N ASN A 96 -5.28 -8.89 6.81
CA ASN A 96 -4.53 -9.27 5.60
C ASN A 96 -4.00 -10.72 5.69
N SER A 97 -4.78 -11.62 6.28
CA SER A 97 -4.56 -13.07 6.30
C SER A 97 -5.02 -13.71 4.97
N PRO A 98 -4.42 -14.83 4.54
CA PRO A 98 -4.89 -15.56 3.35
C PRO A 98 -6.34 -16.03 3.51
N LEU A 99 -7.10 -16.02 2.41
CA LEU A 99 -8.46 -16.55 2.39
C LEU A 99 -8.43 -18.07 2.19
N THR A 100 -8.99 -18.83 3.13
CA THR A 100 -9.02 -20.30 3.04
C THR A 100 -10.06 -20.78 2.03
N SER A 101 -9.82 -21.91 1.35
CA SER A 101 -10.79 -22.50 0.40
C SER A 101 -12.15 -22.76 1.05
N GLN A 102 -12.15 -23.17 2.33
CA GLN A 102 -13.38 -23.38 3.10
C GLN A 102 -14.13 -22.07 3.38
N GLY A 103 -13.41 -21.01 3.79
CA GLY A 103 -14.00 -19.71 4.07
C GLY A 103 -14.61 -19.09 2.81
N VAL A 104 -13.90 -19.16 1.69
CA VAL A 104 -14.38 -18.70 0.39
C VAL A 104 -15.62 -19.48 -0.05
N ALA A 105 -15.55 -20.82 -0.06
CA ALA A 105 -16.66 -21.66 -0.49
C ALA A 105 -17.92 -21.46 0.38
N SER A 106 -17.76 -21.20 1.68
CA SER A 106 -18.91 -20.95 2.58
C SER A 106 -19.72 -19.69 2.24
N LEU A 107 -19.07 -18.72 1.58
CA LEU A 107 -19.69 -17.44 1.18
C LEU A 107 -20.27 -17.50 -0.25
N MET A 108 -19.95 -18.55 -1.01
CA MET A 108 -20.43 -18.76 -2.37
C MET A 108 -21.51 -19.84 -2.39
N ARG A 109 -22.69 -19.53 -2.96
CA ARG A 109 -23.74 -20.54 -3.12
C ARG A 109 -23.36 -21.53 -4.23
N GLY A 110 -23.32 -22.82 -3.89
CA GLY A 110 -23.16 -23.90 -4.86
C GLY A 110 -21.73 -24.21 -5.30
N VAL A 111 -20.72 -23.66 -4.62
CA VAL A 111 -19.29 -23.92 -4.91
C VAL A 111 -18.67 -24.74 -3.80
N ARG A 112 -18.00 -25.85 -4.15
CA ARG A 112 -17.28 -26.68 -3.20
C ARG A 112 -15.86 -26.15 -3.00
N PRO A 113 -15.22 -26.40 -1.84
CA PRO A 113 -13.83 -25.99 -1.60
C PRO A 113 -12.84 -26.49 -2.66
N ALA A 114 -13.05 -27.68 -3.21
CA ALA A 114 -12.21 -28.26 -4.26
C ALA A 114 -12.33 -27.56 -5.61
N GLU A 115 -13.39 -26.78 -5.83
CA GLU A 115 -13.60 -26.01 -7.07
C GLU A 115 -12.88 -24.66 -7.02
N ILE A 116 -12.44 -24.22 -5.83
CA ILE A 116 -11.71 -22.95 -5.66
C ILE A 116 -10.35 -23.00 -6.34
N ASP A 117 -9.62 -24.12 -6.25
CA ASP A 117 -8.33 -24.30 -6.92
C ASP A 117 -8.44 -24.07 -8.43
N GLU A 118 -9.49 -24.62 -9.04
CA GLU A 118 -9.74 -24.49 -10.48
C GLU A 118 -10.14 -23.06 -10.86
N LEU A 119 -11.01 -22.43 -10.08
CA LEU A 119 -11.38 -21.01 -10.28
C LEU A 119 -10.16 -20.09 -10.16
N VAL A 120 -9.26 -20.35 -9.21
CA VAL A 120 -8.00 -19.60 -9.05
C VAL A 120 -7.08 -19.82 -10.24
N ARG A 121 -6.98 -21.05 -10.74
CA ARG A 121 -6.19 -21.39 -11.94
C ARG A 121 -6.69 -20.62 -13.15
N GLU A 122 -7.99 -20.65 -13.42
CA GLU A 122 -8.62 -19.90 -14.51
C GLU A 122 -8.38 -18.38 -14.39
N LEU A 123 -8.56 -17.80 -13.20
CA LEU A 123 -8.31 -16.38 -12.95
C LEU A 123 -6.84 -16.01 -13.21
N ASN A 124 -5.90 -16.85 -12.78
CA ASN A 124 -4.48 -16.62 -13.03
C ASN A 124 -4.13 -16.70 -14.53
N GLU A 125 -4.73 -17.64 -15.28
CA GLU A 125 -4.58 -17.73 -16.74
C GLU A 125 -5.11 -16.46 -17.42
N GLN A 126 -6.29 -15.96 -16.99
CA GLN A 126 -6.88 -14.73 -17.49
C GLN A 126 -6.01 -13.50 -17.17
N TYR A 127 -5.51 -13.38 -15.93
CA TYR A 127 -4.61 -12.30 -15.54
C TYR A 127 -3.30 -12.31 -16.32
N ALA A 128 -2.75 -13.50 -16.60
CA ALA A 128 -1.55 -13.65 -17.41
C ALA A 128 -1.81 -13.23 -18.87
N GLY A 129 -2.93 -13.67 -19.46
CA GLY A 129 -3.32 -13.30 -20.83
C GLY A 129 -3.54 -11.80 -21.00
N ASN A 130 -4.15 -11.16 -20.00
CA ASN A 130 -4.43 -9.71 -19.99
C ASN A 130 -3.23 -8.86 -19.55
N ARG A 131 -2.08 -9.49 -19.24
CA ARG A 131 -0.89 -8.83 -18.68
C ARG A 131 -1.20 -7.98 -17.44
N CYS A 132 -2.11 -8.44 -16.59
CA CYS A 132 -2.39 -7.79 -15.32
C CYS A 132 -1.12 -7.75 -14.44
N PRO A 133 -0.95 -6.69 -13.62
CA PRO A 133 0.23 -6.55 -12.76
C PRO A 133 0.16 -7.39 -11.49
N TYR A 134 -0.94 -8.10 -11.25
CA TYR A 134 -1.20 -8.94 -10.07
C TYR A 134 -1.50 -10.39 -10.46
N ARG A 135 -1.37 -11.30 -9.49
CA ARG A 135 -1.67 -12.73 -9.59
C ARG A 135 -2.23 -13.23 -8.27
N ILE A 136 -2.90 -14.37 -8.26
CA ILE A 136 -3.33 -15.06 -7.04
C ILE A 136 -2.23 -16.05 -6.65
N ASP A 137 -1.78 -15.97 -5.41
CA ASP A 137 -0.84 -16.91 -4.81
C ASP A 137 -1.59 -17.89 -3.91
N SER A 138 -1.31 -19.19 -4.06
CA SER A 138 -1.79 -20.27 -3.20
C SER A 138 -0.71 -20.60 -2.17
N ALA A 139 -0.78 -19.96 -1.00
CA ALA A 139 0.04 -20.33 0.15
C ALA A 139 -0.59 -21.56 0.84
N ALA A 140 0.21 -22.30 1.63
CA ALA A 140 -0.21 -23.56 2.25
C ALA A 140 -1.57 -23.52 2.99
N ASP A 141 -1.96 -22.35 3.52
CA ASP A 141 -3.21 -22.16 4.26
C ASP A 141 -4.25 -21.29 3.54
N GLY A 142 -4.04 -20.87 2.29
CA GLY A 142 -5.05 -20.12 1.53
C GLY A 142 -4.55 -19.24 0.38
N TYR A 143 -5.46 -18.41 -0.11
CA TYR A 143 -5.28 -17.60 -1.32
C TYR A 143 -5.14 -16.11 -1.01
N ARG A 144 -4.31 -15.43 -1.81
CA ARG A 144 -4.16 -13.97 -1.75
C ARG A 144 -3.88 -13.39 -3.12
N LEU A 145 -4.44 -12.22 -3.38
CA LEU A 145 -4.04 -11.39 -4.51
C LEU A 145 -2.70 -10.70 -4.20
N VAL A 146 -1.67 -10.99 -5.00
CA VAL A 146 -0.33 -10.44 -4.85
C VAL A 146 0.12 -9.73 -6.12
N LEU A 147 1.00 -8.74 -5.97
CA LEU A 147 1.61 -8.07 -7.10
C LEU A 147 2.66 -8.99 -7.75
N ARG A 148 2.77 -8.99 -9.08
CA ARG A 148 3.83 -9.69 -9.79
C ARG A 148 5.20 -9.08 -9.44
N GLU A 149 6.22 -9.92 -9.45
CA GLU A 149 7.58 -9.56 -9.04
C GLU A 149 8.15 -8.37 -9.84
N GLU A 150 7.82 -8.28 -11.13
CA GLU A 150 8.19 -7.18 -12.03
C GLU A 150 7.75 -5.80 -11.50
N PHE A 151 6.63 -5.76 -10.79
CA PHE A 151 6.07 -4.54 -10.19
C PHE A 151 6.36 -4.42 -8.69
N ALA A 152 7.08 -5.37 -8.08
CA ALA A 152 7.39 -5.35 -6.65
C ALA A 152 8.16 -4.08 -6.24
N GLY A 153 8.99 -3.51 -7.12
CA GLY A 153 9.67 -2.24 -6.89
C GLY A 153 8.73 -1.04 -6.73
N LEU A 154 7.50 -1.10 -7.26
CA LEU A 154 6.48 -0.06 -7.10
C LEU A 154 5.92 -0.05 -5.68
N ARG A 155 5.72 -1.23 -5.07
CA ARG A 155 5.35 -1.36 -3.66
C ARG A 155 6.35 -0.62 -2.76
N ASP A 156 7.64 -0.80 -3.04
CA ASP A 156 8.73 -0.21 -2.26
C ASP A 156 8.90 1.31 -2.49
N ARG A 157 8.25 1.87 -3.51
CA ARG A 157 8.20 3.33 -3.74
C ARG A 157 6.92 3.94 -3.19
N LEU A 158 5.78 3.28 -3.39
CA LEU A 158 4.46 3.78 -2.96
C LEU A 158 4.32 3.82 -1.45
N HIS A 159 4.84 2.83 -0.74
CA HIS A 159 4.85 2.81 0.72
C HIS A 159 6.06 3.54 1.32
N GLY A 160 6.86 4.22 0.49
CA GLY A 160 8.30 4.36 0.70
C GLY A 160 8.93 2.97 0.81
N ARG A 161 10.25 2.85 1.03
CA ARG A 161 10.73 1.65 1.71
C ARG A 161 9.82 1.54 2.91
N VAL A 162 9.00 0.50 3.03
CA VAL A 162 8.25 0.25 4.24
C VAL A 162 9.31 0.33 5.30
N ARG A 163 9.36 1.46 6.02
CA ARG A 163 10.05 1.53 7.28
C ARG A 163 9.15 0.62 8.11
N GLN A 164 9.31 -0.70 7.95
CA GLN A 164 9.40 -1.59 9.08
C GLN A 164 10.46 -0.90 9.91
N ALA A 165 10.01 0.07 10.72
CA ALA A 165 10.87 1.11 11.20
C ALA A 165 11.83 0.37 12.10
N ARG A 166 13.04 0.12 11.58
CA ARG A 166 13.99 -0.79 12.20
C ARG A 166 14.05 -0.38 13.66
N LEU A 167 13.78 -1.34 14.55
CA LEU A 167 13.93 -1.07 15.96
C LEU A 167 15.38 -0.63 16.14
N SER A 168 15.59 0.52 16.78
CA SER A 168 16.93 0.91 17.16
C SER A 168 17.50 -0.17 18.07
N GLN A 169 18.83 -0.28 18.16
CA GLN A 169 19.46 -1.24 19.06
C GLN A 169 18.90 -1.10 20.49
N ALA A 170 18.72 0.13 20.95
CA ALA A 170 18.09 0.45 22.23
C ALA A 170 16.68 -0.12 22.39
N ALA A 171 15.87 -0.17 21.33
CA ALA A 171 14.53 -0.74 21.37
C ALA A 171 14.56 -2.27 21.33
N ILE A 172 15.51 -2.86 20.60
CA ILE A 172 15.75 -4.31 20.61
C ILE A 172 16.19 -4.75 22.00
N ASP A 173 17.12 -4.03 22.64
CA ASP A 173 17.59 -4.35 23.99
C ASP A 173 16.44 -4.36 25.00
N VAL A 174 15.56 -3.34 24.95
CA VAL A 174 14.39 -3.25 25.83
C VAL A 174 13.38 -4.36 25.52
N LEU A 175 13.14 -4.64 24.24
CA LEU A 175 12.23 -5.70 23.82
C LEU A 175 12.72 -7.08 24.30
N ALA A 176 14.01 -7.36 24.13
CA ALA A 176 14.64 -8.58 24.63
C ALA A 176 14.54 -8.67 26.15
N LEU A 177 14.83 -7.58 26.88
CA LEU A 177 14.74 -7.55 28.33
C LEU A 177 13.32 -7.91 28.83
N VAL A 178 12.28 -7.41 28.17
CA VAL A 178 10.89 -7.77 28.49
C VAL A 178 10.59 -9.21 28.10
N ALA A 179 11.01 -9.67 26.92
CA ALA A 179 10.75 -11.04 26.46
C ALA A 179 11.37 -12.13 27.38
N TYR A 180 12.55 -11.89 27.95
CA TYR A 180 13.22 -12.85 28.84
C TYR A 180 12.76 -12.79 30.31
N HIS A 181 12.11 -11.71 30.73
CA HIS A 181 11.82 -11.46 32.14
C HIS A 181 10.39 -11.00 32.39
N GLU A 182 9.50 -11.13 31.40
CA GLU A 182 8.10 -10.78 31.63
C GLU A 182 7.52 -11.61 32.79
N PRO A 183 6.74 -10.98 33.69
CA PRO A 183 6.30 -9.59 33.65
C PRO A 183 7.30 -8.57 34.26
N LEU A 184 7.53 -7.43 33.59
CA LEU A 184 8.34 -6.31 34.11
C LEU A 184 7.60 -4.98 34.16
N THR A 185 7.98 -4.10 35.09
CA THR A 185 7.54 -2.70 35.19
C THR A 185 8.50 -1.74 34.47
N SER A 186 8.05 -0.52 34.15
CA SER A 186 8.90 0.49 33.49
C SER A 186 10.15 0.84 34.32
N ASP A 187 10.03 0.83 35.64
CA ASP A 187 11.13 1.14 36.56
C ASP A 187 12.16 0.01 36.61
N GLU A 188 11.71 -1.25 36.65
CA GLU A 188 12.60 -2.42 36.60
C GLU A 188 13.37 -2.49 35.28
N VAL A 189 12.69 -2.21 34.16
CA VAL A 189 13.34 -2.13 32.84
C VAL A 189 14.40 -1.04 32.82
N SER A 190 14.06 0.15 33.33
CA SER A 190 14.98 1.29 33.37
C SER A 190 16.17 1.04 34.29
N LYS A 191 15.95 0.36 35.42
CA LYS A 191 17.00 -0.05 36.37
C LYS A 191 17.94 -1.09 35.76
N LYS A 192 17.42 -2.13 35.12
CA LYS A 192 18.22 -3.17 34.44
C LYS A 192 19.05 -2.60 33.29
N ARG A 193 18.50 -1.63 32.54
CA ARG A 193 19.21 -0.99 31.42
C ARG A 193 20.15 0.15 31.85
N GLY A 194 20.07 0.61 33.11
CA GLY A 194 20.84 1.74 33.63
C GLY A 194 20.46 3.11 33.06
N ARG A 195 19.34 3.22 32.31
CA ARG A 195 18.84 4.47 31.71
C ARG A 195 17.35 4.38 31.42
N SER A 196 16.70 5.54 31.32
CA SER A 196 15.25 5.65 31.09
C SER A 196 14.81 4.91 29.83
N SER A 197 13.78 4.08 29.98
CA SER A 197 13.23 3.23 28.92
C SER A 197 11.74 3.48 28.64
N GLY A 198 11.10 4.42 29.35
CA GLY A 198 9.68 4.74 29.21
C GLY A 198 9.23 5.11 27.79
N PRO A 199 9.93 5.99 27.05
CA PRO A 199 9.57 6.32 25.68
C PRO A 199 9.65 5.11 24.73
N ILE A 200 10.66 4.26 24.92
CA ILE A 200 10.86 3.05 24.12
C ILE A 200 9.75 2.03 24.40
N LEU A 201 9.39 1.82 25.67
CA LEU A 201 8.28 0.95 26.05
C LEU A 201 6.97 1.43 25.42
N THR A 202 6.69 2.74 25.47
CA THR A 202 5.52 3.33 24.84
C THR A 202 5.51 3.10 23.32
N GLN A 203 6.67 3.27 22.68
CA GLN A 203 6.82 3.00 21.24
C GLN A 203 6.58 1.52 20.90
N LEU A 204 7.11 0.59 21.70
CA LEU A 204 6.93 -0.86 21.49
C LEU A 204 5.46 -1.28 21.68
N VAL A 205 4.76 -0.68 22.64
CA VAL A 205 3.31 -0.90 22.85
C VAL A 205 2.49 -0.36 21.68
N ARG A 206 2.78 0.86 21.20
CA ARG A 206 2.11 1.43 20.01
C ARG A 206 2.30 0.57 18.76
N ARG A 207 3.42 -0.16 18.68
CA ARG A 207 3.73 -1.10 17.60
C ARG A 207 3.18 -2.51 17.83
N GLN A 208 2.39 -2.70 18.89
CA GLN A 208 1.81 -3.98 19.28
C GLN A 208 2.85 -5.09 19.46
N LEU A 209 4.11 -4.76 19.75
CA LEU A 209 5.14 -5.74 20.11
C LEU A 209 5.11 -6.06 21.60
N LEU A 210 4.64 -5.09 22.40
CA LEU A 210 4.36 -5.24 23.81
C LEU A 210 2.91 -4.86 24.11
N ARG A 211 2.36 -5.41 25.19
CA ARG A 211 1.07 -5.06 25.77
C ARG A 211 1.26 -4.71 27.25
N ILE A 212 0.31 -3.93 27.78
CA ILE A 212 0.30 -3.50 29.17
C ILE A 212 -0.83 -4.22 29.88
N GLU A 213 -0.52 -4.86 31.00
CA GLU A 213 -1.53 -5.30 31.97
C GLU A 213 -1.37 -4.54 33.28
N ARG A 214 -2.49 -4.32 33.97
CA ARG A 214 -2.53 -3.72 35.31
C ARG A 214 -3.09 -4.77 36.26
N PRO A 215 -2.25 -5.36 37.13
CA PRO A 215 -2.71 -6.33 38.11
C PRO A 215 -3.75 -5.73 39.04
N ALA A 216 -4.74 -6.51 39.46
CA ALA A 216 -5.76 -6.07 40.42
C ALA A 216 -5.15 -5.64 41.77
N ASP A 217 -4.05 -6.27 42.17
CA ASP A 217 -3.30 -5.98 43.40
C ASP A 217 -2.49 -4.66 43.32
N ALA A 218 -2.13 -4.22 42.11
CA ALA A 218 -1.32 -3.01 41.90
C ALA A 218 -1.77 -2.22 40.67
N PRO A 219 -2.98 -1.63 40.69
CA PRO A 219 -3.59 -1.02 39.50
C PRO A 219 -2.84 0.22 39.00
N ARG A 220 -2.01 0.84 39.84
CA ARG A 220 -1.21 2.03 39.49
C ARG A 220 0.10 1.68 38.78
N THR A 221 0.55 0.43 38.82
CA THR A 221 1.85 0.03 38.29
C THR A 221 1.67 -0.90 37.08
N PRO A 222 1.81 -0.38 35.84
CA PRO A 222 1.67 -1.20 34.64
C PRO A 222 2.81 -2.23 34.52
N ARG A 223 2.46 -3.45 34.14
CA ARG A 223 3.38 -4.52 33.76
C ARG A 223 3.34 -4.73 32.25
N TYR A 224 4.51 -4.95 31.66
CA TYR A 224 4.69 -5.13 30.23
C TYR A 224 4.88 -6.61 29.90
N PHE A 225 4.25 -7.04 28.81
CA PHE A 225 4.30 -8.39 28.27
C PHE A 225 4.48 -8.32 26.76
N THR A 226 5.03 -9.37 26.18
CA THR A 226 5.07 -9.59 24.73
C THR A 226 3.68 -9.96 24.20
N THR A 227 3.52 -9.85 22.89
CA THR A 227 2.27 -10.11 22.16
C THR A 227 2.44 -11.25 21.16
N GLN A 228 1.33 -11.74 20.58
CA GLN A 228 1.41 -12.70 19.47
C GLN A 228 2.20 -12.16 18.29
N ARG A 229 2.03 -10.87 17.95
CA ARG A 229 2.79 -10.20 16.89
C ARG A 229 4.30 -10.25 17.10
N PHE A 230 4.78 -10.26 18.35
CA PHE A 230 6.20 -10.48 18.64
C PHE A 230 6.61 -11.89 18.19
N LEU A 231 5.88 -12.92 18.60
CA LEU A 231 6.14 -14.30 18.24
C LEU A 231 6.16 -14.49 16.71
N ASP A 232 5.17 -13.95 16.02
CA ASP A 232 5.06 -14.04 14.55
C ASP A 232 6.24 -13.35 13.85
N LEU A 233 6.70 -12.20 14.36
CA LEU A 233 7.81 -11.45 13.78
C LEU A 233 9.16 -12.15 13.98
N PHE A 234 9.33 -12.89 15.07
CA PHE A 234 10.54 -13.65 15.38
C PHE A 234 10.46 -15.12 14.95
N GLY A 235 9.33 -15.57 14.38
CA GLY A 235 9.13 -16.95 13.95
C GLY A 235 9.15 -17.95 15.11
N LEU A 236 8.66 -17.55 16.28
CA LEU A 236 8.65 -18.38 17.49
C LEU A 236 7.25 -18.95 17.74
N GLU A 237 7.15 -20.23 18.06
CA GLU A 237 5.87 -20.83 18.48
C GLU A 237 5.46 -20.39 19.89
N SER A 238 6.45 -20.13 20.76
CA SER A 238 6.22 -19.64 22.12
C SER A 238 7.47 -18.96 22.67
N LEU A 239 7.32 -18.23 23.79
CA LEU A 239 8.44 -17.63 24.50
C LEU A 239 9.46 -18.65 25.03
N SER A 240 9.06 -19.92 25.17
CA SER A 240 9.98 -20.97 25.60
C SER A 240 11.05 -21.32 24.56
N ALA A 241 10.81 -20.97 23.29
CA ALA A 241 11.76 -21.14 22.19
C ALA A 241 12.84 -20.04 22.13
N LEU A 242 12.81 -19.06 23.05
CA LEU A 242 13.86 -18.06 23.14
C LEU A 242 15.18 -18.71 23.63
N PRO A 243 16.33 -18.41 22.99
CA PRO A 243 17.62 -18.98 23.37
C PRO A 243 17.95 -18.60 24.81
N ARG A 244 18.17 -19.58 25.68
CA ARG A 244 18.41 -19.29 27.10
C ARG A 244 19.84 -18.84 27.27
N SER A 245 20.11 -18.08 28.33
CA SER A 245 21.47 -17.59 28.65
C SER A 245 22.50 -18.71 28.77
N GLN A 246 22.08 -19.95 29.00
CA GLN A 246 22.94 -21.14 29.08
C GLN A 246 23.37 -21.67 27.70
N ASP A 247 22.73 -21.24 26.61
CA ASP A 247 23.06 -21.69 25.24
C ASP A 247 24.19 -20.87 24.60
N PHE A 248 24.61 -19.77 25.23
CA PHE A 248 25.67 -18.88 24.71
C PHE A 248 27.09 -19.31 25.09
N ASP A 249 27.25 -20.38 25.89
CA ASP A 249 28.56 -20.94 26.28
C ASP A 249 29.14 -21.96 25.27
N LEU A 250 28.58 -22.03 24.05
CA LEU A 250 29.08 -22.92 22.99
C LEU A 250 29.46 -22.13 21.73
N ARG A 251 30.62 -21.44 21.78
CA ARG A 251 31.68 -21.42 20.75
C ARG A 251 32.67 -20.28 20.95
#